data_AF-A0A966ETQ5-F1
#
_entry.id   AF-A0A966ETQ5-F1
#
_cell.length_a   1.000
_cell.length_b   1.000
_cell.length_c   1.000
_cell.angle_alpha   90.00
_cell.angle_beta   90.00
_cell.angle_gamma   90.00
#
_symmetry.space_group_name_H-M   'P 1'
#
loop_
_entity.id
_entity.type
_entity.pdbx_description
1 polymer ?
#
loop_
_entity_poly.entity_id
_entity_poly.type
_entity_poly.pdbx_seq_one_letter_code
_entity_poly.pdbx_strand_id
1 'polypeptide(L)' 'IALQDRSACLLANHGMIAAGKDLAEAYRNTVEVENLSELYLRALSVGEPVLLTADEFADAQCQFVGYGKPRR' A
#
# COMPACT_ATOMS: atom_id res chain seq x y z
N ILE A 1 9.90 -8.51 12.89
CA ILE A 1 8.47 -8.77 13.20
C ILE A 1 7.55 -7.86 12.36
N ALA A 2 7.66 -6.52 12.42
CA ALA A 2 6.77 -5.62 11.66
C ALA A 2 6.84 -5.72 10.12
N LEU A 3 8.00 -6.07 9.56
CA LEU A 3 8.21 -6.29 8.12
C LEU A 3 8.05 -7.76 7.69
N GLN A 4 7.69 -8.67 8.60
CA GLN A 4 7.48 -10.06 8.21
C GLN A 4 6.32 -10.13 7.21
N ASP A 5 6.59 -10.65 6.02
CA ASP A 5 5.64 -10.77 4.91
C ASP A 5 5.01 -9.44 4.47
N ARG A 6 5.69 -8.31 4.69
CA ARG A 6 5.26 -6.96 4.30
C ARG A 6 6.43 -6.18 3.72
N SER A 7 6.13 -5.33 2.72
CA SER A 7 7.14 -4.48 2.08
C SER A 7 7.32 -3.12 2.76
N ALA A 8 6.49 -2.78 3.74
CA ALA A 8 6.63 -1.53 4.50
C ALA A 8 6.01 -1.65 5.90
N CYS A 9 6.45 -0.80 6.82
CA CYS A 9 5.84 -0.63 8.13
C CYS A 9 5.87 0.82 8.60
N LEU A 10 4.89 1.21 9.42
CA LEU A 10 4.89 2.48 10.15
C LEU A 10 5.66 2.34 11.46
N LEU A 11 6.37 3.41 11.82
CA LEU A 11 7.11 3.57 13.04
C LEU A 11 6.39 4.59 13.93
N ALA A 12 5.98 4.16 15.12
CA ALA A 12 5.27 5.02 16.06
C ALA A 12 6.05 6.31 16.33
N ASN A 13 5.42 7.46 16.05
CA ASN A 13 5.96 8.81 16.23
C ASN A 13 7.22 9.14 15.40
N HIS A 14 7.45 8.45 14.28
CA HIS A 14 8.63 8.70 13.45
C HIS A 14 8.29 8.83 11.95
N GLY A 15 7.71 7.80 11.36
CA GLY A 15 7.54 7.73 9.91
C GLY A 15 7.35 6.29 9.45
N MET A 16 8.02 5.89 8.37
CA MET A 16 7.91 4.54 7.83
C MET A 16 9.25 3.99 7.35
N ILE A 17 9.31 2.67 7.23
CA ILE A 17 10.34 1.95 6.49
C ILE A 17 9.65 1.23 5.34
N ALA A 18 10.17 1.38 4.12
CA ALA A 18 9.74 0.62 2.96
C ALA A 18 10.94 -0.10 2.33
N ALA A 19 10.70 -1.32 1.85
CA ALA A 19 11.65 -2.19 1.20
C ALA A 19 11.12 -2.62 -0.17
N GLY A 20 12.04 -2.97 -1.07
CA GLY A 20 11.76 -3.50 -2.40
C GLY A 20 12.96 -4.32 -2.87
N LYS A 21 12.82 -5.06 -3.98
CA LYS A 21 13.93 -5.83 -4.55
C LYS A 21 15.07 -4.95 -5.08
N ASP A 22 14.77 -3.69 -5.33
CA ASP A 22 15.69 -2.64 -5.76
C ASP A 22 15.22 -1.28 -5.21
N LEU A 23 16.05 -0.25 -5.38
CA LEU A 23 15.76 1.09 -4.88
C LEU A 23 14.52 1.71 -5.54
N ALA A 24 14.26 1.41 -6.81
CA ALA A 24 13.11 1.95 -7.52
C ALA A 24 11.80 1.38 -6.96
N GLU A 25 11.77 0.09 -6.63
CA GLU A 25 10.64 -0.54 -5.96
C GLU A 25 10.48 -0.06 -4.52
N ALA A 26 11.57 0.06 -3.76
CA ALA A 26 11.50 0.61 -2.40
C ALA A 26 10.92 2.04 -2.39
N TYR A 27 11.33 2.87 -3.36
CA TYR A 27 10.78 4.21 -3.54
C TYR A 27 9.31 4.20 -3.96
N ARG A 28 8.90 3.34 -4.91
CA ARG A 28 7.47 3.18 -5.23
C ARG A 28 6.65 2.78 -4.01
N ASN A 29 7.11 1.78 -3.26
CA ASN A 29 6.41 1.35 -2.04
C ASN A 29 6.32 2.47 -1.00
N THR A 30 7.36 3.30 -0.87
CA THR A 30 7.36 4.51 -0.03
C THR A 30 6.23 5.45 -0.45
N VAL A 31 6.17 5.80 -1.73
CA VAL A 31 5.14 6.73 -2.25
C VAL A 31 3.73 6.16 -2.08
N GLU A 32 3.52 4.87 -2.37
CA GLU A 32 2.19 4.27 -2.23
C GLU A 32 1.71 4.23 -0.77
N VAL A 33 2.59 3.93 0.19
CA VAL A 33 2.23 3.93 1.61
C VAL A 33 1.88 5.35 2.08
N GLU A 34 2.59 6.38 1.62
CA GLU A 34 2.25 7.78 1.91
C GLU A 34 0.88 8.15 1.33
N ASN A 35 0.63 7.84 0.06
CA ASN A 35 -0.65 8.10 -0.60
C ASN A 35 -1.82 7.42 0.14
N LEU A 36 -1.66 6.16 0.53
CA LEU A 36 -2.67 5.42 1.28
C LEU A 36 -2.88 6.00 2.68
N SER A 37 -1.80 6.43 3.35
CA SER A 37 -1.88 7.05 4.67
C SER A 37 -2.64 8.38 4.61
N GLU A 38 -2.33 9.22 3.63
CA GLU A 38 -3.05 10.47 3.40
C GLU A 38 -4.53 10.23 3.09
N LEU A 39 -4.84 9.29 2.18
CA LEU A 39 -6.21 8.93 1.84
C LEU A 39 -6.99 8.46 3.08
N TYR A 40 -6.39 7.59 3.88
CA TYR A 40 -7.01 7.05 5.08
C TYR A 40 -7.29 8.15 6.12
N LEU A 41 -6.32 9.05 6.36
CA LEU A 41 -6.49 10.18 7.26
C LEU A 41 -7.59 11.15 6.77
N ARG A 42 -7.63 11.44 5.47
CA ARG A 42 -8.68 12.27 4.86
C ARG A 42 -10.06 11.62 4.99
N ALA A 43 -10.17 10.32 4.75
CA ALA A 43 -11.43 9.60 4.93
C ALA A 43 -11.90 9.65 6.40
N LEU A 44 -11.00 9.37 7.34
CA LEU A 44 -11.27 9.47 8.78
C LEU A 44 -11.74 10.88 9.21
N SER A 45 -11.27 11.93 8.54
CA SER A 45 -11.70 13.30 8.84
C SER A 45 -13.18 13.58 8.53
N VAL A 46 -13.81 12.78 7.67
CA VAL A 46 -15.20 12.94 7.25
C VAL A 46 -16.13 11.80 7.71
N GLY A 47 -15.57 10.70 8.21
CA GLY A 47 -16.32 9.56 8.74
C GLY A 47 -15.51 8.27 8.79
N GLU A 48 -16.17 7.14 9.05
CA GLU A 48 -15.51 5.84 9.04
C GLU A 48 -15.29 5.35 7.59
N PRO A 49 -14.05 5.08 7.15
CA PRO A 49 -13.79 4.52 5.84
C PRO A 49 -14.29 3.09 5.72
N VAL A 50 -14.89 2.76 4.56
CA VAL A 50 -15.28 1.38 4.24
C VAL A 50 -14.03 0.61 3.82
N LEU A 51 -13.61 -0.36 4.64
CA LEU A 51 -12.46 -1.22 4.35
C LEU A 51 -12.89 -2.41 3.48
N LEU A 52 -12.00 -2.80 2.57
CA LEU A 52 -12.14 -4.05 1.85
C LEU A 52 -11.94 -5.23 2.80
N THR A 53 -12.77 -6.26 2.64
CA THR A 53 -12.53 -7.57 3.25
C THR A 53 -11.27 -8.22 2.65
N ALA A 54 -10.75 -9.24 3.33
CA ALA A 54 -9.60 -10.00 2.83
C ALA A 54 -9.88 -10.63 1.46
N ASP A 55 -11.11 -11.12 1.24
CA ASP A 55 -11.53 -11.73 -0.01
C ASP A 55 -11.63 -10.69 -1.14
N GLU A 56 -12.27 -9.54 -0.88
CA GLU A 56 -12.34 -8.43 -1.86
C GLU A 56 -10.95 -7.92 -2.23
N PHE A 57 -10.02 -7.85 -1.26
CA PHE A 57 -8.65 -7.45 -1.52
C PHE A 57 -7.88 -8.50 -2.36
N ALA A 58 -8.11 -9.78 -2.12
CA ALA A 58 -7.52 -10.86 -2.92
C ALA A 58 -8.07 -10.88 -4.35
N ASP A 59 -9.38 -10.68 -4.51
CA ASP A 59 -10.05 -10.58 -5.80
C ASP A 59 -9.52 -9.39 -6.60
N ALA A 60 -9.42 -8.21 -5.96
CA ALA A 60 -8.85 -7.02 -6.58
C ALA A 60 -7.42 -7.27 -7.06
N GLN A 61 -6.56 -7.88 -6.23
CA GLN A 61 -5.19 -8.24 -6.62
C GLN A 61 -5.14 -9.13 -7.86
N CYS A 62 -6.05 -10.11 -7.98
CA CYS A 62 -6.14 -10.96 -9.17
C CYS A 62 -6.46 -10.16 -10.42
N GLN A 63 -7.34 -9.17 -10.34
CA GLN A 63 -7.70 -8.30 -11.47
C GLN A 63 -6.54 -7.39 -11.92
N PHE A 64 -5.64 -7.01 -11.01
CA PHE A 64 -4.47 -6.21 -11.36
C PHE A 64 -3.39 -7.00 -12.11
N VAL A 65 -3.46 -8.34 -12.14
CA VAL A 65 -2.49 -9.16 -12.87
C VAL A 65 -2.63 -8.91 -14.39
N GLY A 66 -1.67 -8.17 -14.95
CA GLY A 66 -1.63 -7.87 -16.38
C GLY A 66 -2.32 -6.55 -16.78
N TYR A 67 -3.00 -5.88 -15.85
CA TYR A 67 -3.55 -4.55 -16.06
C TYR A 67 -2.41 -3.52 -16.22
N GLY A 68 -2.54 -2.60 -17.17
CA GLY A 68 -1.55 -1.53 -17.41
C GLY A 68 -0.25 -1.94 -18.11
N LYS A 69 -0.11 -3.21 -18.58
CA LYS A 69 1.03 -3.57 -19.44
C LYS A 69 0.88 -2.90 -20.82
N PRO A 70 1.83 -2.07 -21.26
CA PRO A 70 1.84 -1.61 -22.65
C PRO A 70 1.95 -2.84 -23.56
N ARG A 71 1.07 -2.93 -24.56
CA ARG A 71 1.24 -3.90 -25.65
C ARG A 71 2.58 -3.57 -26.32
N ARG A 72 3.50 -4.54 -26.31
CA ARG A 72 4.72 -4.47 -27.12
C ARG A 72 4.36 -4.43 -28.60
#